data_AF-A0A0R1YPN6-F1
#
_entry.id   AF-A0A0R1YPN6-F1
#
_cell.length_a   1.000
_cell.length_b   1.000
_cell.length_c   1.000
_cell.angle_alpha   90.00
_cell.angle_beta   90.00
_cell.angle_gamma   90.00
#
_symmetry.space_group_name_H-M   'P 1'
#
loop_
_entity.id
_entity.type
_entity.pdbx_description
1 polymer ?
#
loop_
_entity_poly.entity_id
_entity_poly.type
_entity_poly.pdbx_seq_one_letter_code
_entity_poly.pdbx_strand_id
1 'polypeptide(L)'
;MYYTKPNVKGYVWNYSHTRKLHNVKNYRYTSWLVTNASTKRIKGKRSIYYRVYSANKKVKGLVWSGYLTKAIATPLDKISSNQQYLNYINSNPSQRLTKALIKLFPNSPVDISLSRSIDNITATAPIKNQNFTDFIAISDLKDPNNPNPHQDGRIDSYLYYSYGQAITPRIKRITEILNANGYNASKRASMMNYSLGVDVVDGALYGTPTNSPYPQHDDQTTRLVYEIYLAKNKG
;
A
#
# COMPACT_ATOMS: atom_id res chain seq x y z
N MET A 1 2.53 6.92 6.86
CA MET A 1 2.92 7.41 5.50
C MET A 1 2.00 8.54 5.03
N TYR A 2 2.44 9.40 4.11
CA TYR A 2 1.64 10.51 3.55
C TYR A 2 1.66 10.52 2.02
N TYR A 3 0.60 11.04 1.41
CA TYR A 3 0.51 11.24 -0.04
C TYR A 3 0.39 12.72 -0.39
N THR A 4 0.91 13.09 -1.55
CA THR A 4 0.64 14.41 -2.12
C THR A 4 -0.84 14.51 -2.53
N LYS A 5 -1.52 15.57 -2.08
CA LYS A 5 -2.90 15.84 -2.49
C LYS A 5 -2.97 16.14 -4.00
N PRO A 6 -4.08 15.80 -4.68
CA PRO A 6 -4.30 16.20 -6.07
C PRO A 6 -4.16 17.71 -6.28
N ASN A 7 -3.61 18.12 -7.43
CA ASN A 7 -3.62 19.50 -7.94
C ASN A 7 -2.95 20.57 -7.06
N VAL A 8 -2.16 20.18 -6.06
CA VAL A 8 -1.43 21.15 -5.23
C VAL A 8 -0.27 21.79 -6.00
N LYS A 9 -0.16 23.11 -5.89
CA LYS A 9 0.94 23.91 -6.44
C LYS A 9 1.88 24.29 -5.29
N GLY A 10 3.03 23.63 -5.22
CA GLY A 10 3.95 23.75 -4.09
C GLY A 10 5.35 23.23 -4.40
N TYR A 11 6.25 23.39 -3.44
CA TYR A 11 7.65 22.97 -3.59
C TYR A 11 8.12 22.11 -2.42
N VAL A 12 9.03 21.18 -2.73
CA VAL A 12 9.95 20.58 -1.77
C VAL A 12 11.12 21.55 -1.62
N TRP A 13 11.34 22.04 -0.41
CA TRP A 13 12.43 22.96 -0.08
C TRP A 13 13.61 22.21 0.54
N ASN A 14 14.80 22.79 0.52
CA ASN A 14 15.88 22.34 1.41
C ASN A 14 15.50 22.55 2.89
N TYR A 15 16.22 21.91 3.82
CA TYR A 15 15.91 22.00 5.25
C TYR A 15 16.05 23.41 5.84
N SER A 16 16.93 24.24 5.27
CA SER A 16 17.06 25.66 5.63
C SER A 16 15.91 26.53 5.10
N HIS A 17 15.04 26.00 4.23
CA HIS A 17 13.94 26.74 3.59
C HIS A 17 14.41 27.98 2.80
N THR A 18 15.53 27.86 2.11
CA THR A 18 16.12 28.94 1.29
C THR A 18 16.07 28.64 -0.20
N ARG A 19 15.98 27.36 -0.59
CA ARG A 19 16.00 26.92 -1.98
C ARG A 19 14.89 25.92 -2.28
N LYS A 20 14.20 26.14 -3.40
CA LYS A 20 13.25 25.18 -3.98
C LYS A 20 14.04 24.07 -4.67
N LEU A 21 13.81 22.82 -4.27
CA LEU A 21 14.49 21.66 -4.86
C LEU A 21 13.62 21.02 -5.94
N HIS A 22 12.33 20.86 -5.66
CA HIS A 22 11.41 20.17 -6.56
C HIS A 22 10.02 20.79 -6.54
N ASN A 23 9.28 20.66 -7.64
CA ASN A 23 7.86 20.97 -7.66
C ASN A 23 7.05 19.76 -7.20
N VAL A 24 6.22 19.92 -6.16
CA VAL A 24 5.41 18.83 -5.57
C VAL A 24 4.43 18.22 -6.57
N LYS A 25 4.00 18.97 -7.59
CA LYS A 25 3.10 18.47 -8.65
C LYS A 25 3.69 17.27 -9.40
N ASN A 26 5.01 17.21 -9.55
CA ASN A 26 5.72 16.13 -10.22
C ASN A 26 5.76 14.84 -9.37
N TYR A 27 5.28 14.91 -8.13
CA TYR A 27 5.30 13.84 -7.13
C TYR A 27 3.90 13.50 -6.62
N ARG A 28 2.84 13.76 -7.43
CA ARG A 28 1.43 13.52 -7.08
C ARG A 28 1.13 12.13 -6.49
N TYR A 29 1.91 11.13 -6.90
CA TYR A 29 1.75 9.73 -6.51
C TYR A 29 2.82 9.22 -5.56
N THR A 30 3.69 10.10 -5.10
CA THR A 30 4.80 9.77 -4.20
C THR A 30 4.28 9.58 -2.79
N SER A 31 4.69 8.47 -2.20
CA SER A 31 4.58 8.26 -0.77
C SER A 31 5.72 8.98 -0.05
N TRP A 32 5.35 9.79 0.92
CA TRP A 32 6.26 10.55 1.77
C TRP A 32 6.34 9.92 3.16
N LEU A 33 7.56 9.61 3.58
CA LEU A 33 7.92 9.32 4.95
C LEU A 33 8.12 10.66 5.67
N VAL A 34 7.21 11.00 6.57
CA VAL A 34 7.30 12.21 7.40
C VAL A 34 7.99 11.83 8.70
N THR A 35 9.13 12.47 9.00
CA THR A 35 9.91 12.15 10.22
C THR A 35 9.84 13.24 11.28
N ASN A 36 9.44 14.46 10.91
CA ASN A 36 9.35 15.59 11.83
C ASN A 36 8.44 16.68 11.24
N ALA A 37 7.88 17.53 12.10
CA ALA A 37 7.18 18.76 11.72
C ALA A 37 7.75 19.95 12.48
N SER A 38 7.89 21.08 11.80
CA SER A 38 8.33 22.33 12.41
C SER A 38 7.45 23.49 11.95
N THR A 39 7.14 24.40 12.86
CA THR A 39 6.51 25.66 12.48
C THR A 39 7.57 26.61 11.93
N LYS A 40 7.33 27.15 10.74
CA LYS A 40 8.14 28.21 10.13
C LYS A 40 7.30 29.46 9.95
N ARG A 41 7.92 30.62 10.21
CA ARG A 41 7.32 31.93 9.95
C ARG A 41 7.85 32.47 8.63
N ILE A 42 7.00 32.50 7.60
CA ILE A 42 7.35 32.97 6.26
C ILE A 42 6.47 34.17 5.94
N LYS A 43 7.09 35.33 5.66
CA LYS A 43 6.39 36.60 5.38
C LYS A 43 5.31 36.91 6.43
N GLY A 44 5.66 36.79 7.70
CA GLY A 44 4.75 37.04 8.83
C GLY A 44 3.75 35.91 9.15
N LYS A 45 3.53 34.94 8.25
CA LYS A 45 2.58 33.83 8.44
C LYS A 45 3.26 32.61 9.04
N ARG A 46 2.64 32.00 10.05
CA ARG A 46 3.06 30.71 10.61
C ARG A 46 2.54 29.58 9.73
N SER A 47 3.38 28.62 9.40
CA SER A 47 3.03 27.47 8.57
C SER A 47 3.83 26.26 9.01
N ILE A 48 3.20 25.09 9.01
CA ILE A 48 3.83 23.85 9.44
C ILE A 48 4.46 23.17 8.23
N TYR A 49 5.73 22.81 8.37
CA TYR A 49 6.51 22.11 7.35
C TYR A 49 6.92 20.74 7.86
N TYR A 50 6.64 19.73 7.06
CA TYR A 50 7.07 18.36 7.27
C TYR A 50 8.47 18.14 6.70
N ARG A 51 9.34 17.52 7.49
CA ARG A 51 10.56 16.89 7.00
C ARG A 51 10.17 15.57 6.35
N VAL A 52 10.46 15.44 5.06
CA VAL A 52 10.05 14.29 4.26
C VAL A 52 11.20 13.62 3.52
N TYR A 53 11.01 12.33 3.26
CA TYR A 53 11.75 11.54 2.28
C TYR A 53 10.75 10.80 1.38
N SER A 54 11.02 10.71 0.09
CA SER A 54 10.33 9.75 -0.77
C SER A 54 10.70 8.33 -0.33
N ALA A 55 9.80 7.36 -0.52
CA ALA A 55 10.07 5.98 -0.11
C ALA A 55 11.37 5.39 -0.69
N ASN A 56 11.74 5.74 -1.93
CA ASN A 56 13.00 5.37 -2.56
C ASN A 56 14.22 6.22 -2.10
N LYS A 57 14.04 7.10 -1.12
CA LYS A 57 15.04 7.99 -0.50
C LYS A 57 15.71 9.01 -1.45
N LYS A 58 15.29 9.09 -2.72
CA LYS A 58 15.89 9.98 -3.74
C LYS A 58 15.51 11.45 -3.55
N VAL A 59 14.32 11.72 -3.01
CA VAL A 59 13.83 13.09 -2.81
C VAL A 59 13.63 13.33 -1.33
N LYS A 60 14.21 14.41 -0.82
CA LYS A 60 14.11 14.78 0.59
C LYS A 60 14.05 16.29 0.74
N GLY A 61 13.37 16.74 1.79
CA GLY A 61 13.27 18.18 2.06
C GLY A 61 12.13 18.55 2.97
N LEU A 62 11.73 19.81 2.90
CA LEU A 62 10.59 20.35 3.60
C LEU A 62 9.42 20.54 2.66
N VAL A 63 8.26 20.03 3.05
CA VAL A 63 7.00 20.24 2.34
C VAL A 63 5.99 20.85 3.30
N TRP A 64 5.26 21.86 2.86
CA TRP A 64 4.18 22.44 3.66
C TRP A 64 3.12 21.36 3.94
N SER A 65 2.72 21.21 5.20
CA SER A 65 1.85 20.10 5.64
C SER A 65 0.52 20.06 4.89
N GLY A 66 -0.03 21.22 4.51
CA GLY A 66 -1.29 21.30 3.78
C GLY A 66 -1.26 20.69 2.37
N TYR A 67 -0.09 20.45 1.78
CA TYR A 67 0.05 19.74 0.50
C TYR A 67 -0.03 18.21 0.64
N LEU A 68 0.11 17.68 1.85
CA LEU A 68 0.11 16.26 2.10
C LEU A 68 -1.19 15.84 2.80
N THR A 69 -1.60 14.60 2.54
CA THR A 69 -2.67 13.92 3.26
C THR A 69 -2.11 12.65 3.89
N LYS A 70 -2.52 12.36 5.12
CA LYS A 70 -2.11 11.14 5.80
C LYS A 70 -2.73 9.93 5.09
N ALA A 71 -1.97 8.86 4.91
CA ALA A 71 -2.45 7.60 4.38
C ALA A 71 -3.11 6.81 5.52
N ILE A 72 -4.43 6.66 5.47
CA ILE A 72 -5.21 5.99 6.52
C ILE A 72 -5.96 4.81 5.90
N ALA A 73 -5.73 3.63 6.46
CA ALA A 73 -6.41 2.40 6.10
C ALA A 73 -7.60 2.16 7.03
N THR A 74 -8.70 1.68 6.45
CA THR A 74 -9.85 1.17 7.20
C THR A 74 -9.56 -0.28 7.59
N PRO A 75 -9.61 -0.63 8.89
CA PRO A 75 -9.58 -2.02 9.35
C PRO A 75 -10.63 -2.89 8.62
N LEU A 76 -10.26 -4.09 8.18
CA LEU A 76 -11.14 -4.95 7.38
C LEU A 76 -12.37 -5.44 8.17
N ASP A 77 -12.28 -5.59 9.49
CA ASP A 77 -13.40 -5.90 10.39
C ASP A 77 -14.52 -4.85 10.33
N LYS A 78 -14.21 -3.60 9.95
CA LYS A 78 -15.20 -2.52 9.77
C LYS A 78 -15.92 -2.50 8.42
N ILE A 79 -15.58 -3.40 7.49
CA ILE A 79 -16.11 -3.40 6.11
C ILE A 79 -17.13 -4.54 5.95
N SER A 80 -18.44 -4.27 5.99
CA SER A 80 -19.43 -5.34 6.15
C SER A 80 -19.76 -6.15 4.89
N SER A 81 -19.35 -5.72 3.69
CA SER A 81 -19.69 -6.43 2.44
C SER A 81 -18.65 -6.26 1.33
N ASN A 82 -18.70 -7.15 0.32
CA ASN A 82 -17.85 -7.07 -0.88
C ASN A 82 -18.03 -5.73 -1.61
N GLN A 83 -19.27 -5.21 -1.69
CA GLN A 83 -19.54 -3.92 -2.32
C GLN A 83 -18.88 -2.76 -1.55
N GLN A 84 -18.99 -2.75 -0.22
CA GLN A 84 -18.30 -1.76 0.60
C GLN A 84 -16.79 -1.87 0.45
N TYR A 85 -16.26 -3.09 0.36
CA TYR A 85 -14.84 -3.31 0.20
C TYR A 85 -14.32 -2.79 -1.14
N LEU A 86 -15.01 -3.08 -2.24
CA LEU A 86 -14.70 -2.54 -3.55
C LEU A 86 -14.79 -1.01 -3.59
N ASN A 87 -15.78 -0.41 -2.93
CA ASN A 87 -15.89 1.04 -2.80
C ASN A 87 -14.68 1.63 -2.05
N TYR A 88 -14.25 0.99 -0.97
CA TYR A 88 -13.07 1.38 -0.20
C TYR A 88 -11.79 1.28 -1.05
N ILE A 89 -11.56 0.15 -1.73
CA ILE A 89 -10.41 -0.05 -2.63
C ILE A 89 -10.38 1.03 -3.71
N ASN A 90 -11.55 1.40 -4.25
CA ASN A 90 -11.63 2.33 -5.37
C ASN A 90 -11.44 3.80 -4.98
N SER A 91 -11.83 4.19 -3.77
CA SER A 91 -11.90 5.58 -3.32
C SER A 91 -10.77 6.00 -2.37
N ASN A 92 -10.23 5.08 -1.57
CA ASN A 92 -9.27 5.44 -0.53
C ASN A 92 -7.82 5.50 -1.09
N PRO A 93 -7.07 6.60 -0.88
CA PRO A 93 -5.69 6.72 -1.32
C PRO A 93 -4.72 5.65 -0.77
N SER A 94 -5.01 5.05 0.39
CA SER A 94 -4.22 3.94 0.94
C SER A 94 -4.30 2.68 0.09
N GLN A 95 -5.37 2.51 -0.68
CA GLN A 95 -5.67 1.29 -1.45
C GLN A 95 -5.16 1.34 -2.89
N ARG A 96 -4.29 2.29 -3.24
CA ARG A 96 -3.78 2.42 -4.62
C ARG A 96 -3.01 1.19 -5.09
N LEU A 97 -2.22 0.58 -4.22
CA LEU A 97 -1.50 -0.65 -4.54
C LEU A 97 -2.47 -1.82 -4.67
N THR A 98 -3.36 -2.02 -3.69
CA THR A 98 -4.46 -3.00 -3.71
C THR A 98 -5.24 -2.94 -5.01
N LYS A 99 -5.68 -1.75 -5.41
CA LYS A 99 -6.42 -1.50 -6.66
C LYS A 99 -5.63 -1.92 -7.91
N ALA A 100 -4.31 -1.84 -7.89
CA ALA A 100 -3.48 -2.28 -8.99
C ALA A 100 -3.24 -3.80 -8.98
N LEU A 101 -3.11 -4.39 -7.79
CA LEU A 101 -2.97 -5.85 -7.61
C LEU A 101 -4.22 -6.61 -8.06
N ILE A 102 -5.42 -6.16 -7.67
CA ILE A 102 -6.67 -6.85 -8.05
C ILE A 102 -6.88 -6.89 -9.57
N LYS A 103 -6.35 -5.90 -10.30
CA LYS A 103 -6.43 -5.86 -11.78
C LYS A 103 -5.61 -6.95 -12.46
N LEU A 104 -4.68 -7.59 -11.74
CA LEU A 104 -3.93 -8.73 -12.27
C LEU A 104 -4.80 -9.99 -12.37
N PHE A 105 -5.94 -10.04 -11.68
CA PHE A 105 -6.87 -11.17 -11.63
C PHE A 105 -8.28 -10.72 -12.08
N PRO A 106 -8.47 -10.41 -13.37
CA PRO A 106 -9.64 -9.67 -13.85
C PRO A 106 -10.97 -10.38 -13.65
N ASN A 107 -10.97 -11.71 -13.55
CA ASN A 107 -12.18 -12.53 -13.44
C ASN A 107 -12.36 -13.14 -12.05
N SER A 108 -11.45 -12.89 -11.10
CA SER A 108 -11.56 -13.36 -9.72
C SER A 108 -12.15 -12.25 -8.85
N PRO A 109 -13.42 -12.34 -8.43
CA PRO A 109 -14.04 -11.30 -7.64
C PRO A 109 -13.36 -11.16 -6.27
N VAL A 110 -13.23 -9.92 -5.80
CA VAL A 110 -12.73 -9.65 -4.45
C VAL A 110 -13.75 -10.13 -3.42
N ASP A 111 -13.29 -10.85 -2.41
CA ASP A 111 -14.11 -11.31 -1.28
C ASP A 111 -13.55 -10.82 0.07
N ILE A 112 -14.38 -10.10 0.83
CA ILE A 112 -14.01 -9.54 2.14
C ILE A 112 -13.85 -10.63 3.20
N SER A 113 -14.63 -11.71 3.12
CA SER A 113 -14.50 -12.83 4.05
C SER A 113 -13.18 -13.56 3.83
N LEU A 114 -12.78 -13.76 2.57
CA LEU A 114 -11.46 -14.31 2.24
C LEU A 114 -10.34 -13.35 2.69
N SER A 115 -10.48 -12.05 2.44
CA SER A 115 -9.50 -11.03 2.86
C SER A 115 -9.31 -10.95 4.38
N ARG A 116 -10.35 -11.27 5.16
CA ARG A 116 -10.28 -11.36 6.63
C ARG A 116 -9.77 -12.70 7.13
N SER A 117 -9.94 -13.77 6.36
CA SER A 117 -9.62 -15.15 6.78
C SER A 117 -8.12 -15.43 6.96
N ILE A 118 -7.30 -14.41 6.75
CA ILE A 118 -5.84 -14.46 6.75
C ILE A 118 -5.28 -14.08 8.14
N ASP A 119 -6.07 -13.43 9.01
CA ASP A 119 -5.70 -13.26 10.42
C ASP A 119 -5.85 -14.60 11.15
N ASN A 120 -4.75 -15.12 11.71
CA ASN A 120 -4.62 -16.31 12.57
C ASN A 120 -4.33 -17.68 11.91
N ILE A 121 -3.72 -17.74 10.73
CA ILE A 121 -3.21 -19.00 10.18
C ILE A 121 -1.87 -19.33 10.85
N THR A 122 -1.86 -20.33 11.73
CA THR A 122 -0.62 -20.89 12.31
C THR A 122 -0.55 -22.39 12.07
N ALA A 123 0.64 -22.98 12.23
CA ALA A 123 0.82 -24.43 12.15
C ALA A 123 -0.08 -25.22 13.13
N THR A 124 -0.56 -24.57 14.20
CA THR A 124 -1.37 -25.17 15.27
C THR A 124 -2.86 -24.78 15.21
N ALA A 125 -3.23 -23.83 14.36
CA ALA A 125 -4.61 -23.43 14.09
C ALA A 125 -4.84 -23.45 12.57
N PRO A 126 -4.94 -24.66 11.97
CA PRO A 126 -5.21 -24.77 10.54
C PRO A 126 -6.53 -24.08 10.25
N ILE A 127 -6.56 -23.37 9.13
CA ILE A 127 -7.71 -22.68 8.57
C ILE A 127 -8.99 -23.49 8.80
N LYS A 128 -9.82 -23.11 9.79
CA LYS A 128 -11.25 -23.51 9.83
C LYS A 128 -12.03 -22.59 8.90
N ASN A 129 -11.56 -22.45 7.66
CA ASN A 129 -12.31 -21.72 6.66
C ASN A 129 -13.37 -22.67 6.11
N GLN A 130 -14.56 -22.53 6.68
CA GLN A 130 -15.74 -23.29 6.31
C GLN A 130 -16.28 -22.90 4.94
N ASN A 131 -15.84 -21.75 4.39
CA ASN A 131 -16.41 -21.15 3.19
C ASN A 131 -15.49 -21.23 1.98
N PHE A 132 -14.21 -21.59 2.14
CA PHE A 132 -13.23 -21.61 1.05
C PHE A 132 -12.39 -22.90 1.00
N THR A 133 -11.90 -23.23 -0.21
CA THR A 133 -11.03 -24.38 -0.56
C THR A 133 -9.97 -23.96 -1.57
N ASP A 134 -9.03 -24.86 -1.89
CA ASP A 134 -8.03 -24.67 -2.95
C ASP A 134 -7.22 -23.38 -2.78
N PHE A 135 -6.72 -23.14 -1.58
CA PHE A 135 -5.96 -21.93 -1.27
C PHE A 135 -4.67 -21.84 -2.07
N ILE A 136 -4.45 -20.68 -2.67
CA ILE A 136 -3.22 -20.31 -3.35
C ILE A 136 -2.72 -19.01 -2.70
N ALA A 137 -1.64 -19.11 -1.94
CA ALA A 137 -0.95 -17.96 -1.36
C ALA A 137 -0.15 -17.24 -2.43
N ILE A 138 -0.76 -16.24 -3.08
CA ILE A 138 -0.11 -15.44 -4.12
C ILE A 138 1.04 -14.63 -3.52
N SER A 139 0.88 -14.11 -2.30
CA SER A 139 1.93 -13.42 -1.55
C SER A 139 3.18 -14.28 -1.34
N ASP A 140 3.04 -15.60 -1.25
CA ASP A 140 4.15 -16.55 -1.01
C ASP A 140 4.89 -17.01 -2.27
N LEU A 141 4.42 -16.64 -3.46
CA LEU A 141 5.08 -17.03 -4.70
C LEU A 141 6.49 -16.46 -4.76
N LYS A 142 7.46 -17.33 -5.00
CA LYS A 142 8.88 -16.97 -5.04
C LYS A 142 9.24 -16.39 -6.39
N ASP A 143 10.07 -15.37 -6.35
CA ASP A 143 10.76 -14.79 -7.48
C ASP A 143 11.96 -15.68 -7.87
N PRO A 144 11.89 -16.43 -8.97
CA PRO A 144 12.99 -17.30 -9.38
C PRO A 144 14.22 -16.50 -9.83
N ASN A 145 14.05 -15.21 -10.11
CA ASN A 145 15.11 -14.29 -10.51
C ASN A 145 15.40 -13.27 -9.40
N ASN A 146 15.18 -13.63 -8.13
CA ASN A 146 15.39 -12.74 -7.01
C ASN A 146 16.86 -12.24 -7.00
N PRO A 147 17.11 -10.93 -7.18
CA PRO A 147 18.46 -10.41 -7.21
C PRO A 147 19.13 -10.36 -5.82
N ASN A 148 18.37 -10.59 -4.73
CA ASN A 148 18.88 -10.52 -3.37
C ASN A 148 18.68 -11.85 -2.62
N PRO A 149 19.73 -12.68 -2.47
CA PRO A 149 19.62 -13.99 -1.82
C PRO A 149 19.32 -13.90 -0.31
N HIS A 150 19.44 -12.72 0.31
CA HIS A 150 19.07 -12.49 1.71
C HIS A 150 17.58 -12.16 1.90
N GLN A 151 16.85 -11.97 0.81
CA GLN A 151 15.39 -11.95 0.82
C GLN A 151 14.92 -13.35 0.43
N ASP A 152 13.91 -13.88 1.13
CA ASP A 152 13.25 -15.16 0.83
C ASP A 152 12.64 -15.22 -0.59
N GLY A 153 12.62 -14.10 -1.31
CA GLY A 153 12.23 -13.94 -2.71
C GLY A 153 10.72 -13.92 -2.90
N ARG A 154 9.92 -13.90 -1.83
CA ARG A 154 8.46 -13.92 -1.93
C ARG A 154 7.89 -12.56 -2.34
N ILE A 155 6.67 -12.54 -2.89
CA ILE A 155 6.00 -11.30 -3.31
C ILE A 155 5.76 -10.36 -2.11
N ASP A 156 5.36 -10.89 -0.96
CA ASP A 156 5.17 -10.12 0.29
C ASP A 156 6.45 -9.39 0.70
N SER A 157 7.59 -10.08 0.68
CA SER A 157 8.93 -9.59 1.02
C SER A 157 9.39 -8.53 0.03
N TYR A 158 9.23 -8.76 -1.27
CA TYR A 158 9.48 -7.74 -2.28
C TYR A 158 8.64 -6.48 -2.03
N LEU A 159 7.34 -6.64 -1.74
CA LEU A 159 6.43 -5.55 -1.46
C LEU A 159 6.80 -4.80 -0.17
N TYR A 160 7.24 -5.53 0.85
CA TYR A 160 7.75 -4.99 2.12
C TYR A 160 8.97 -4.11 1.90
N TYR A 161 10.00 -4.57 1.20
CA TYR A 161 11.21 -3.76 0.97
C TYR A 161 10.99 -2.64 -0.06
N SER A 162 9.95 -2.76 -0.89
CA SER A 162 9.55 -1.73 -1.86
C SER A 162 8.41 -0.82 -1.37
N TYR A 163 8.06 -0.86 -0.08
CA TYR A 163 6.91 -0.13 0.47
C TYR A 163 6.92 1.35 0.08
N GLY A 164 5.76 1.88 -0.32
CA GLY A 164 5.59 3.28 -0.73
C GLY A 164 6.33 3.70 -2.00
N GLN A 165 7.12 2.83 -2.65
CA GLN A 165 7.72 3.13 -3.94
C GLN A 165 6.65 3.17 -5.05
N ALA A 166 7.05 3.62 -6.25
CA ALA A 166 6.14 3.73 -7.38
C ALA A 166 5.43 2.40 -7.68
N ILE A 167 4.11 2.45 -7.89
CA ILE A 167 3.28 1.25 -8.07
C ILE A 167 3.59 0.55 -9.40
N THR A 168 3.80 1.29 -10.49
CA THR A 168 3.98 0.68 -11.82
C THR A 168 5.15 -0.29 -11.89
N PRO A 169 6.38 0.05 -11.42
CA PRO A 169 7.47 -0.92 -11.38
C PRO A 169 7.20 -2.13 -10.47
N ARG A 170 6.52 -1.91 -9.33
CA ARG A 170 6.17 -3.00 -8.39
C ARG A 170 5.19 -3.98 -9.02
N ILE A 171 4.16 -3.49 -9.68
CA ILE A 171 3.18 -4.31 -10.42
C ILE A 171 3.84 -5.03 -11.59
N LYS A 172 4.77 -4.38 -12.30
CA LYS A 172 5.55 -5.04 -13.35
C LYS A 172 6.32 -6.23 -12.79
N ARG A 173 7.07 -6.05 -11.69
CA ARG A 173 7.83 -7.13 -11.07
C ARG A 173 6.92 -8.26 -10.58
N ILE A 174 5.81 -7.94 -9.92
CA ILE A 174 4.83 -8.94 -9.48
C ILE A 174 4.27 -9.73 -10.67
N THR A 175 4.03 -9.06 -11.81
CA THR A 175 3.58 -9.74 -13.03
C THR A 175 4.64 -10.71 -13.56
N GLU A 176 5.92 -10.35 -13.52
CA GLU A 176 7.03 -11.24 -13.89
C GLU A 176 7.08 -12.47 -12.97
N ILE A 177 6.96 -12.27 -11.65
CA ILE A 177 6.96 -13.36 -10.67
C ILE A 177 5.76 -14.28 -10.89
N LEU A 178 4.56 -13.73 -11.08
CA LEU A 178 3.35 -14.50 -11.38
C LEU A 178 3.52 -15.36 -12.64
N ASN A 179 4.04 -14.76 -13.72
CA ASN A 179 4.26 -15.47 -14.98
C ASN A 179 5.26 -16.62 -14.81
N ALA A 180 6.35 -16.40 -14.08
CA ALA A 180 7.38 -17.40 -13.84
C ALA A 180 6.89 -18.55 -12.94
N ASN A 181 5.88 -18.30 -12.11
CA ASN A 181 5.19 -19.32 -11.31
C ASN A 181 3.99 -19.97 -12.05
N GLY A 182 3.87 -19.78 -13.36
CA GLY A 182 2.80 -20.38 -14.18
C GLY A 182 1.45 -19.66 -14.14
N TYR A 183 1.34 -18.56 -13.39
CA TYR A 183 0.15 -17.69 -13.35
C TYR A 183 0.25 -16.60 -14.40
N ASN A 184 0.41 -16.97 -15.68
CA ASN A 184 0.41 -16.00 -16.78
C ASN A 184 -0.95 -15.29 -16.94
N ALA A 185 -1.03 -14.26 -17.79
CA ALA A 185 -2.25 -13.47 -17.95
C ALA A 185 -3.49 -14.32 -18.32
N SER A 186 -3.34 -15.27 -19.24
CA SER A 186 -4.42 -16.19 -19.62
C SER A 186 -4.84 -17.10 -18.48
N LYS A 187 -3.88 -17.64 -17.72
CA LYS A 187 -4.16 -18.45 -16.53
C LYS A 187 -4.93 -17.65 -15.49
N ARG A 188 -4.52 -16.42 -15.18
CA ARG A 188 -5.22 -15.57 -14.20
C ARG A 188 -6.62 -15.19 -14.68
N ALA A 189 -6.79 -14.94 -15.98
CA ALA A 189 -8.11 -14.69 -16.56
C ALA A 189 -9.03 -15.91 -16.51
N SER A 190 -8.50 -17.14 -16.56
CA SER A 190 -9.32 -18.35 -16.45
C SER A 190 -9.77 -18.69 -15.01
N MET A 191 -9.34 -17.93 -13.99
CA MET A 191 -9.63 -18.22 -12.57
C MET A 191 -10.98 -17.65 -12.11
N MET A 192 -12.01 -17.74 -12.94
CA MET A 192 -13.34 -17.17 -12.65
C MET A 192 -14.07 -17.85 -11.48
N ASN A 193 -13.69 -19.09 -11.15
CA ASN A 193 -14.21 -19.84 -10.00
C ASN A 193 -13.41 -19.62 -8.71
N TYR A 194 -12.41 -18.74 -8.72
CA TYR A 194 -11.65 -18.34 -7.55
C TYR A 194 -12.07 -16.94 -7.10
N SER A 195 -12.28 -16.78 -5.79
CA SER A 195 -12.36 -15.50 -5.11
C SER A 195 -10.96 -14.99 -4.78
N LEU A 196 -10.78 -13.66 -4.79
CA LEU A 196 -9.53 -12.99 -4.46
C LEU A 196 -9.62 -12.35 -3.07
N GLY A 197 -8.77 -12.78 -2.16
CA GLY A 197 -8.55 -12.16 -0.86
C GLY A 197 -7.33 -11.26 -0.90
N VAL A 198 -7.46 -10.03 -0.42
CA VAL A 198 -6.33 -9.09 -0.36
C VAL A 198 -6.39 -8.31 0.95
N ASP A 199 -5.31 -8.31 1.73
CA ASP A 199 -5.06 -7.32 2.79
C ASP A 199 -3.70 -6.67 2.51
N VAL A 200 -3.74 -5.50 1.89
CA VAL A 200 -2.55 -4.76 1.50
C VAL A 200 -2.60 -3.36 2.11
N VAL A 201 -1.75 -3.16 3.11
CA VAL A 201 -1.58 -1.89 3.83
C VAL A 201 -0.14 -1.44 3.63
N ASP A 202 0.07 -0.67 2.57
CA ASP A 202 1.38 -0.28 2.05
C ASP A 202 2.06 0.84 2.87
N GLY A 203 2.07 0.73 4.20
CA GLY A 203 2.59 1.76 5.12
C GLY A 203 1.54 2.81 5.53
N ALA A 204 0.27 2.59 5.19
CA ALA A 204 -0.84 3.35 5.72
C ALA A 204 -1.06 3.01 7.21
N LEU A 205 -1.61 3.96 7.95
CA LEU A 205 -1.88 3.81 9.38
C LEU A 205 -3.32 3.35 9.58
N TYR A 206 -3.57 2.51 10.57
CA TYR A 206 -4.93 2.25 11.02
C TYR A 206 -5.33 3.29 12.06
N GLY A 207 -6.49 3.91 11.91
CA GLY A 207 -6.99 4.85 12.91
C GLY A 207 -7.85 5.96 12.34
N THR A 208 -8.28 6.85 13.23
CA THR A 208 -8.98 8.08 12.87
C THR A 208 -7.96 9.19 12.59
N PRO A 209 -8.15 10.00 11.54
CA PRO A 209 -7.31 11.16 11.32
C PRO A 209 -7.38 12.08 12.54
N THR A 210 -6.24 12.31 13.21
CA THR A 210 -6.13 13.38 14.19
C THR A 210 -6.12 14.72 13.48
N ASN A 211 -6.82 15.73 14.01
CA ASN A 211 -6.73 17.11 13.51
C ASN A 211 -5.36 17.77 13.77
N SER A 212 -4.46 17.07 14.47
CA SER A 212 -3.10 17.55 14.71
C SER A 212 -2.31 17.67 13.39
N PRO A 213 -1.72 18.83 13.10
CA PRO A 213 -0.81 19.02 11.99
C PRO A 213 0.61 18.53 12.32
N TYR A 214 0.84 17.87 13.45
CA TYR A 214 2.12 17.28 13.85
C TYR A 214 2.03 15.75 13.74
N PRO A 215 3.04 15.09 13.17
CA PRO A 215 3.09 13.64 13.15
C PRO A 215 3.10 13.13 14.59
N GLN A 216 2.22 12.20 14.88
CA GLN A 216 2.08 11.53 16.17
C GLN A 216 3.08 10.37 16.27
N HIS A 217 3.28 9.82 17.47
CA HIS A 217 4.22 8.71 17.68
C HIS A 217 3.77 7.44 16.91
N ASP A 218 2.47 7.17 16.87
CA ASP A 218 1.84 6.14 16.04
C ASP A 218 1.98 6.40 14.53
N ASP A 219 2.15 7.65 14.09
CA ASP A 219 2.45 7.93 12.67
C ASP A 219 3.79 7.35 12.21
N GLN A 220 4.64 6.95 13.16
CA GLN A 220 5.93 6.30 12.94
C GLN A 220 5.83 4.77 12.90
N THR A 221 4.72 4.18 13.38
CA THR A 221 4.47 2.73 13.30
C THR A 221 3.79 2.40 11.97
N THR A 222 4.59 2.33 10.90
CA THR A 222 4.07 1.87 9.59
C THR A 222 3.64 0.42 9.68
N ARG A 223 2.35 0.14 9.53
CA ARG A 223 1.87 -1.22 9.31
C ARG A 223 2.12 -1.60 7.86
N LEU A 224 2.77 -2.74 7.68
CA LEU A 224 3.16 -3.32 6.40
C LEU A 224 2.51 -4.69 6.33
N VAL A 225 1.43 -4.81 5.56
CA VAL A 225 0.70 -6.06 5.32
C VAL A 225 0.59 -6.23 3.82
N TYR A 226 0.90 -7.42 3.31
CA TYR A 226 0.97 -7.71 1.88
C TYR A 226 0.40 -9.08 1.55
N GLU A 227 -0.81 -9.32 2.03
CA GLU A 227 -1.46 -10.61 1.93
C GLU A 227 -2.35 -10.69 0.68
N ILE A 228 -2.13 -11.72 -0.14
CA ILE A 228 -2.83 -11.91 -1.41
C ILE A 228 -3.10 -13.40 -1.60
N TYR A 229 -4.37 -13.77 -1.73
CA TYR A 229 -4.78 -15.18 -1.85
C TYR A 229 -5.86 -15.36 -2.90
N LEU A 230 -5.83 -16.51 -3.56
CA LEU A 230 -6.96 -17.03 -4.32
C LEU A 230 -7.51 -18.26 -3.62
N ALA A 231 -8.83 -18.41 -3.56
CA ALA A 231 -9.47 -19.60 -3.05
C ALA A 231 -10.83 -19.81 -3.73
N LYS A 232 -11.28 -21.05 -3.89
CA LYS A 232 -12.63 -21.35 -4.38
C LYS A 232 -13.63 -21.28 -3.23
N ASN A 233 -14.86 -20.83 -3.50
CA ASN A 233 -15.94 -20.96 -2.54
C ASN A 233 -16.28 -22.44 -2.34
N LYS A 234 -16.46 -22.88 -1.10
CA LYS A 234 -17.15 -24.14 -0.79
C LYS A 234 -18.62 -23.92 -1.18
N GLY A 235 -19.08 -24.66 -2.18
CA GLY A 235 -20.50 -24.68 -2.55
C GLY A 235 -21.38 -25.17 -1.41
#